data_AF-A0A962IAK1-F1
#
_entry.id   AF-A0A962IAK1-F1
#
_cell.length_a   1.000
_cell.length_b   1.000
_cell.length_c   1.000
_cell.angle_alpha   90.00
_cell.angle_beta   90.00
_cell.angle_gamma   90.00
#
_symmetry.space_group_name_H-M   'P 1'
#
loop_
_entity.id
_entity.type
_entity.pdbx_description
1 polymer ?
#
loop_
_entity_poly.entity_id
_entity_poly.type
_entity_poly.pdbx_seq_one_letter_code
_entity_poly.pdbx_strand_id
1 'polypeptide(L)'
;MQKPSAPDIADSFDFHRQHPEISIDQYVKVNALELADSIQHVEKIYLDKRFWVLLRDAHMGRSKIQAATELLREIRSAVVGEKILCPISESVFLELLKQQDLETRQATAQLIDEFSHGITLVPYEQRDGPGHPNFRDTQ
;
A
#
# COMPACT_ATOMS: atom_id res chain seq x y z
N MET A 1 5.50 -15.41 -6.32
CA MET A 1 6.77 -15.13 -5.63
C MET A 1 6.82 -15.80 -4.25
N GLN A 2 7.95 -16.43 -3.88
CA GLN A 2 8.25 -16.67 -2.46
C GLN A 2 8.64 -15.32 -1.87
N LYS A 3 7.84 -14.84 -0.90
CA LYS A 3 8.20 -13.69 -0.05
C LYS A 3 9.62 -13.95 0.47
N PRO A 4 10.59 -13.03 0.38
CA PRO A 4 11.72 -13.10 1.29
C PRO A 4 11.10 -13.15 2.68
N SER A 5 11.33 -14.24 3.42
CA SER A 5 10.87 -14.33 4.80
C SER A 5 11.48 -13.13 5.50
N ALA A 6 10.64 -12.19 5.95
CA ALA A 6 11.11 -11.15 6.84
C ALA A 6 11.89 -11.85 7.96
N PRO A 7 13.09 -11.37 8.34
CA PRO A 7 13.79 -11.92 9.49
C PRO A 7 12.83 -11.95 10.67
N ASP A 8 12.97 -12.94 11.55
CA ASP A 8 12.16 -12.96 12.77
C ASP A 8 12.27 -11.59 13.45
N ILE A 9 11.17 -11.11 14.02
CA ILE A 9 11.13 -9.79 14.66
C ILE A 9 12.23 -9.72 15.73
N ALA A 10 12.44 -10.84 16.45
CA ALA A 10 13.53 -10.99 17.42
C ALA A 10 14.92 -10.81 16.78
N ASP A 11 15.20 -11.45 15.64
CA ASP A 11 16.48 -11.35 14.93
C ASP A 11 16.76 -9.92 14.45
N SER A 12 15.73 -9.20 13.99
CA SER A 12 15.85 -7.80 13.57
C SER A 12 16.22 -6.89 14.75
N PHE A 13 15.61 -7.10 15.92
CA PHE A 13 15.96 -6.35 17.12
C PHE A 13 17.40 -6.61 17.57
N ASP A 14 17.85 -7.87 17.54
CA ASP A 14 19.21 -8.22 17.93
C ASP A 14 20.26 -7.68 16.94
N PHE A 15 19.96 -7.67 15.63
CA PHE A 15 20.81 -7.04 14.61
C PHE A 15 21.00 -5.54 14.89
N HIS A 16 19.92 -4.78 15.10
CA HIS A 16 20.02 -3.34 15.36
C HIS A 16 20.65 -3.02 16.71
N ARG A 17 20.49 -3.88 17.73
CA ARG A 17 21.21 -3.75 19.01
C ARG A 17 22.72 -3.88 18.83
N GLN A 18 23.17 -4.71 17.89
CA GLN A 18 24.59 -4.93 17.60
C GLN A 18 25.19 -3.86 16.66
N HIS A 19 24.36 -3.09 15.96
CA HIS A 19 24.77 -2.07 14.98
C HIS A 19 24.19 -0.69 15.32
N PRO A 20 24.56 -0.08 16.47
CA PRO A 20 23.99 1.21 16.91
C PRO A 20 24.35 2.39 15.99
N GLU A 21 25.32 2.23 15.09
CA GLU A 21 25.68 3.19 14.06
C GLU A 21 24.64 3.30 12.93
N ILE A 22 23.80 2.28 12.74
CA ILE A 22 22.71 2.31 11.77
C ILE A 22 21.52 3.01 12.42
N SER A 23 21.28 4.26 12.05
CA SER A 23 20.09 4.97 12.50
C SER A 23 18.82 4.32 11.93
N ILE A 24 17.71 4.47 12.65
CA ILE A 24 16.38 4.03 12.18
C ILE A 24 16.05 4.66 10.82
N ASP A 25 16.34 5.94 10.64
CA ASP A 25 16.10 6.64 9.38
C ASP A 25 16.89 6.03 8.22
N GLN A 26 18.16 5.67 8.46
CA GLN A 26 19.00 5.03 7.44
C GLN A 26 18.46 3.64 7.09
N TYR A 27 18.06 2.85 8.10
CA TYR A 27 17.46 1.53 7.88
C TYR A 27 16.15 1.60 7.08
N VAL A 28 15.24 2.49 7.47
CA VAL A 28 13.96 2.70 6.76
C VAL A 28 14.21 3.14 5.32
N LYS A 29 15.18 4.03 5.08
CA LYS A 29 15.53 4.50 3.74
C LYS A 29 16.06 3.36 2.85
N VAL A 30 16.95 2.51 3.37
CA VAL A 30 17.47 1.36 2.61
C VAL A 30 16.35 0.40 2.25
N ASN A 31 15.51 0.01 3.20
CA ASN A 31 14.39 -0.89 2.95
C ASN A 31 13.36 -0.30 1.97
N ALA A 32 13.10 1.01 2.03
CA ALA A 32 12.22 1.68 1.10
C ALA A 32 12.78 1.66 -0.34
N LEU A 33 14.10 1.83 -0.51
CA LEU A 33 14.76 1.73 -1.81
C LEU A 33 14.75 0.30 -2.35
N GLU A 34 15.03 -0.70 -1.51
CA GLU A 34 14.94 -2.12 -1.87
C GLU A 34 13.51 -2.50 -2.29
N LEU A 35 12.50 -2.02 -1.54
CA LEU A 35 11.10 -2.22 -1.91
C LEU A 35 10.79 -1.55 -3.25
N ALA A 36 11.21 -0.30 -3.46
CA ALA A 36 10.99 0.42 -4.71
C ALA A 36 11.61 -0.28 -5.92
N ASP A 37 12.83 -0.80 -5.79
CA ASP A 37 13.51 -1.59 -6.83
C ASP A 37 12.76 -2.90 -7.11
N SER A 38 12.32 -3.60 -6.06
CA SER A 38 11.60 -4.86 -6.19
C SER A 38 10.27 -4.73 -6.95
N ILE A 39 9.63 -3.56 -6.91
CA ILE A 39 8.34 -3.31 -7.57
C ILE A 39 8.47 -2.44 -8.82
N GLN A 40 9.67 -2.10 -9.28
CA GLN A 40 9.87 -1.16 -10.39
C GLN A 40 9.16 -1.57 -11.68
N HIS A 41 9.04 -2.89 -11.90
CA HIS A 41 8.41 -3.51 -13.07
C HIS A 41 6.88 -3.53 -13.02
N VAL A 42 6.29 -3.23 -11.87
CA VAL A 42 4.83 -3.25 -11.64
C VAL A 42 4.28 -1.83 -11.75
N GLU A 43 3.18 -1.66 -12.48
CA GLU A 43 2.49 -0.38 -12.58
C GLU A 43 1.69 -0.09 -11.30
N LYS A 44 1.82 1.13 -10.74
CA LYS A 44 1.14 1.52 -9.50
C LYS A 44 -0.11 2.32 -9.85
N ILE A 45 -1.28 1.75 -9.61
CA ILE A 45 -2.57 2.40 -9.89
C ILE A 45 -3.22 2.82 -8.57
N TYR A 46 -3.23 4.12 -8.30
CA TYR A 46 -3.93 4.64 -7.13
C TYR A 46 -5.45 4.58 -7.33
N LEU A 47 -6.15 4.05 -6.32
CA LEU A 47 -7.60 3.99 -6.28
C LEU A 47 -8.15 4.97 -5.25
N ASP A 48 -9.04 5.84 -5.70
CA ASP A 48 -9.83 6.70 -4.81
C ASP A 48 -10.79 5.85 -3.94
N LYS A 49 -11.18 6.36 -2.76
CA LYS A 49 -12.18 5.74 -1.87
C LYS A 49 -13.41 5.24 -2.63
N ARG A 50 -13.94 6.01 -3.59
CA ARG A 50 -15.13 5.62 -4.35
C ARG A 50 -14.92 4.32 -5.12
N PHE A 51 -13.73 4.12 -5.68
CA PHE A 51 -13.39 2.86 -6.37
C PHE A 51 -13.26 1.71 -5.38
N TRP A 52 -12.65 1.91 -4.22
CA TRP A 52 -12.60 0.87 -3.18
C TRP A 52 -13.99 0.41 -2.74
N VAL A 53 -14.92 1.35 -2.51
CA VAL A 53 -16.32 1.04 -2.16
C VAL A 53 -17.02 0.29 -3.29
N LEU A 54 -16.85 0.74 -4.53
CA LEU A 54 -17.45 0.11 -5.71
C LEU A 54 -16.93 -1.33 -5.94
N LEU A 55 -15.62 -1.54 -5.78
CA LEU A 55 -14.98 -2.85 -5.89
C LEU A 55 -15.36 -3.77 -4.73
N ARG A 56 -15.49 -3.25 -3.51
CA ARG A 56 -16.01 -3.99 -2.35
C ARG A 56 -17.41 -4.49 -2.61
N ASP A 57 -18.32 -3.63 -3.06
CA ASP A 57 -19.70 -4.04 -3.32
C ASP A 57 -19.77 -5.09 -4.44
N ALA A 58 -18.91 -5.00 -5.46
CA ALA A 58 -18.76 -6.04 -6.47
C ALA A 58 -18.20 -7.35 -5.89
N HIS A 59 -17.19 -7.27 -5.02
CA HIS A 59 -16.59 -8.42 -4.35
C HIS A 59 -17.59 -9.16 -3.46
N MET A 60 -18.47 -8.43 -2.79
CA MET A 60 -19.54 -8.97 -1.94
C MET A 60 -20.77 -9.43 -2.75
N GLY A 61 -20.77 -9.33 -4.08
CA GLY A 61 -21.92 -9.68 -4.92
C GLY A 61 -23.13 -8.73 -4.77
N ARG A 62 -22.92 -7.54 -4.19
CA ARG A 62 -23.97 -6.53 -3.94
C ARG A 62 -24.06 -5.46 -5.03
N SER A 63 -23.06 -5.37 -5.90
CA SER A 63 -23.06 -4.39 -7.00
C SER A 63 -24.12 -4.72 -8.05
N LYS A 64 -24.87 -3.70 -8.47
CA LYS A 64 -25.77 -3.75 -9.63
C LYS A 64 -25.09 -3.27 -10.92
N ILE A 65 -23.85 -2.81 -10.82
CA ILE A 65 -23.11 -2.24 -11.93
C ILE A 65 -22.22 -3.34 -12.52
N GLN A 66 -22.57 -3.80 -13.71
CA GLN A 66 -21.80 -4.85 -14.39
C GLN A 66 -20.33 -4.44 -14.61
N ALA A 67 -20.10 -3.18 -15.03
CA ALA A 67 -18.76 -2.63 -15.21
C ALA A 67 -17.91 -2.68 -13.92
N ALA A 68 -18.51 -2.63 -12.72
CA ALA A 68 -17.77 -2.77 -11.47
C ALA A 68 -17.26 -4.19 -11.25
N THR A 69 -18.07 -5.18 -11.62
CA THR A 69 -17.71 -6.60 -11.52
C THR A 69 -16.65 -6.97 -12.56
N GLU A 70 -16.76 -6.42 -13.78
CA GLU A 70 -15.76 -6.55 -14.83
C GLU A 70 -14.43 -5.90 -14.40
N LEU A 71 -14.47 -4.65 -13.92
CA LEU A 71 -13.29 -3.96 -13.42
C LEU A 71 -12.60 -4.73 -12.29
N LEU A 72 -13.36 -5.26 -11.33
CA LEU A 72 -12.83 -6.10 -10.25
C LEU A 72 -12.08 -7.32 -10.79
N ARG A 73 -12.64 -7.99 -11.81
CA ARG A 73 -12.01 -9.15 -12.45
C ARG A 73 -10.72 -8.77 -13.18
N GLU A 74 -10.73 -7.67 -13.94
CA GLU A 74 -9.54 -7.21 -14.67
C GLU A 74 -8.42 -6.79 -13.70
N ILE A 75 -8.73 -6.03 -12.65
CA ILE A 75 -7.76 -5.65 -11.62
C ILE A 75 -7.17 -6.90 -10.97
N ARG A 76 -8.01 -7.86 -10.55
CA ARG A 76 -7.53 -9.13 -9.98
C ARG A 76 -6.58 -9.87 -10.90
N SER A 77 -6.96 -10.01 -12.17
CA SER A 77 -6.12 -10.70 -13.14
C SER A 77 -4.79 -9.98 -13.37
N ALA A 78 -4.78 -8.64 -13.35
CA ALA A 78 -3.57 -7.85 -13.52
C ALA A 78 -2.67 -7.87 -12.27
N VAL A 79 -3.24 -7.89 -11.07
CA VAL A 79 -2.52 -8.03 -9.79
C VAL A 79 -1.89 -9.42 -9.67
N VAL A 80 -2.67 -10.49 -9.92
CA VAL A 80 -2.16 -11.88 -9.94
C VAL A 80 -1.08 -12.07 -11.01
N GLY A 81 -1.21 -11.38 -12.13
CA GLY A 81 -0.20 -11.37 -13.18
C GLY A 81 1.01 -10.47 -12.91
N GLU A 82 1.13 -9.87 -11.71
CA GLU A 82 2.20 -8.96 -11.30
C GLU A 82 2.38 -7.76 -12.27
N LYS A 83 1.31 -7.37 -12.97
CA LYS A 83 1.32 -6.23 -13.93
C LYS A 83 1.04 -4.91 -13.24
N ILE A 84 0.13 -4.95 -12.26
CA ILE A 84 -0.26 -3.77 -11.49
C ILE A 84 -0.24 -4.07 -9.98
N LEU A 85 -0.15 -3.03 -9.18
CA LEU A 85 -0.50 -3.02 -7.76
C LEU A 85 -1.28 -1.74 -7.44
N CYS A 86 -2.20 -1.79 -6.49
CA CYS A 86 -2.99 -0.65 -6.07
C CYS A 86 -2.60 -0.20 -4.66
N PRO A 87 -1.61 0.70 -4.52
CA PRO A 87 -1.18 1.15 -3.21
C PRO A 87 -2.27 2.04 -2.58
N ILE A 88 -2.41 1.95 -1.27
CA ILE A 88 -3.36 2.77 -0.50
C ILE A 88 -2.64 3.91 0.22
N SER A 89 -3.31 5.07 0.30
CA SER A 89 -2.85 6.18 1.15
C SER A 89 -3.40 6.05 2.56
N GLU A 90 -2.70 6.62 3.53
CA GLU A 90 -3.19 6.72 4.92
C GLU A 90 -4.58 7.36 5.00
N SER A 91 -4.81 8.45 4.26
CA SER A 91 -6.08 9.17 4.28
C SER A 91 -7.25 8.30 3.79
N VAL A 92 -7.09 7.59 2.67
CA VAL A 92 -8.12 6.69 2.16
C VAL A 92 -8.33 5.51 3.09
N PHE A 93 -7.26 4.95 3.66
CA PHE A 93 -7.34 3.87 4.64
C PHE A 93 -8.15 4.27 5.87
N LEU A 94 -7.84 5.41 6.48
CA LEU A 94 -8.57 5.94 7.64
C LEU A 94 -10.03 6.24 7.31
N GLU A 95 -10.34 6.75 6.12
CA GLU A 95 -11.73 6.96 5.69
C GLU A 95 -12.50 5.66 5.54
N LEU A 96 -11.89 4.62 4.98
CA LEU A 96 -12.51 3.30 4.82
C LEU A 96 -12.73 2.60 6.17
N LEU A 97 -11.83 2.80 7.14
CA LEU A 97 -11.96 2.24 8.48
C LEU A 97 -13.03 2.88 9.36
N LYS A 98 -13.54 4.07 9.03
CA LYS A 98 -14.65 4.72 9.76
C LYS A 98 -15.98 3.98 9.61
N GLN A 99 -16.04 2.93 8.78
CA GLN A 99 -17.22 2.09 8.61
C GLN A 99 -17.49 1.28 9.89
N GLN A 100 -18.71 1.41 10.42
CA GLN A 100 -19.17 0.70 11.62
C GLN A 100 -19.52 -0.77 11.34
N ASP A 101 -19.91 -1.07 10.10
CA ASP A 101 -20.29 -2.42 9.71
C ASP A 101 -19.04 -3.31 9.55
N LEU A 102 -18.98 -4.38 10.34
CA LEU A 102 -17.83 -5.28 10.40
C LEU A 102 -17.64 -6.03 9.08
N GLU A 103 -18.72 -6.43 8.43
CA GLU A 103 -18.69 -7.24 7.21
C GLU A 103 -18.09 -6.46 6.04
N THR A 104 -18.59 -5.24 5.78
CA THR A 104 -18.03 -4.37 4.74
C THR A 104 -16.62 -3.91 5.07
N ARG A 105 -16.29 -3.68 6.34
CA ARG A 105 -14.91 -3.35 6.75
C ARG A 105 -13.95 -4.50 6.47
N GLN A 106 -14.33 -5.73 6.79
CA GLN A 106 -13.52 -6.92 6.52
C GLN A 106 -13.33 -7.14 5.01
N ALA A 107 -14.40 -7.03 4.22
CA ALA A 107 -14.31 -7.15 2.76
C ALA A 107 -13.42 -6.07 2.15
N THR A 108 -13.42 -4.85 2.71
CA THR A 108 -12.53 -3.77 2.28
C THR A 108 -11.07 -4.07 2.61
N ALA A 109 -10.79 -4.54 3.83
CA ALA A 109 -9.43 -4.91 4.25
C ALA A 109 -8.86 -6.04 3.37
N GLN A 110 -9.67 -7.06 3.05
CA GLN A 110 -9.27 -8.15 2.15
C GLN A 110 -8.89 -7.64 0.76
N LEU A 111 -9.67 -6.71 0.18
CA LEU A 111 -9.34 -6.11 -1.11
C LEU A 111 -8.07 -5.25 -1.06
N ILE A 112 -7.86 -4.52 0.04
CA ILE A 112 -6.65 -3.73 0.24
C ILE A 112 -5.43 -4.66 0.30
N ASP A 113 -5.49 -5.70 1.11
CA ASP A 113 -4.40 -6.68 1.23
C ASP A 113 -4.12 -7.35 -0.13
N GLU A 114 -5.18 -7.72 -0.84
CA GLU A 114 -5.12 -8.36 -2.16
C GLU A 114 -4.44 -7.44 -3.20
N PHE A 115 -4.87 -6.17 -3.32
CA PHE A 115 -4.39 -5.32 -4.41
C PHE A 115 -3.14 -4.50 -4.08
N SER A 116 -2.91 -4.20 -2.81
CA SER A 116 -1.74 -3.39 -2.39
C SER A 116 -0.51 -4.25 -2.15
N HIS A 117 -0.67 -5.55 -1.89
CA HIS A 117 0.40 -6.42 -1.39
C HIS A 117 1.12 -5.87 -0.14
N GLY A 118 0.41 -5.08 0.68
CA GLY A 118 0.94 -4.44 1.87
C GLY A 118 1.76 -3.17 1.59
N ILE A 119 1.73 -2.66 0.36
CA ILE A 119 2.45 -1.45 -0.04
C ILE A 119 1.54 -0.23 0.07
N THR A 120 2.02 0.79 0.76
CA THR A 120 1.32 2.07 0.93
C THR A 120 2.04 3.19 0.20
N LEU A 121 1.30 4.26 -0.09
CA LEU A 121 1.92 5.49 -0.57
C LEU A 121 2.64 6.20 0.58
N VAL A 122 3.87 6.65 0.33
CA VAL A 122 4.55 7.58 1.23
C VAL A 122 3.68 8.84 1.46
N PRO A 123 3.65 9.38 2.69
CA PRO A 123 3.01 10.65 3.01
C PRO A 123 3.47 11.76 2.07
N TYR A 124 2.59 12.74 1.83
CA TYR A 124 2.88 13.82 0.89
C TYR A 124 4.17 14.57 1.25
N GLU A 125 4.40 14.80 2.54
CA GLU A 125 5.57 15.50 3.09
C GLU A 125 6.89 14.78 2.82
N GLN A 126 6.84 13.49 2.48
CA GLN A 126 8.01 12.65 2.20
C GLN A 126 8.21 12.39 0.70
N ARG A 127 7.32 12.89 -0.17
CA ARG A 127 7.42 12.72 -1.62
C ARG A 127 8.35 13.73 -2.28
N ASP A 128 8.91 14.66 -1.52
CA ASP A 128 9.89 15.60 -2.03
C ASP A 128 11.13 14.86 -2.51
N GLY A 129 11.34 14.89 -3.82
CA GLY A 129 12.57 14.44 -4.44
C GLY A 129 13.78 15.20 -3.87
N PRO A 130 15.00 14.69 -4.05
CA PRO A 130 16.20 15.39 -3.61
C PRO A 130 16.27 16.77 -4.29
N GLY A 131 15.89 17.84 -3.57
CA GLY A 131 16.11 19.21 -4.02
C GLY A 131 14.99 20.24 -3.89
N HIS A 132 13.82 19.98 -3.27
CA HIS A 132 12.87 21.08 -3.06
C HIS A 132 13.21 21.88 -1.79
N PRO A 133 13.53 23.18 -1.87
CA PRO A 133 13.71 24.00 -0.68
C PRO A 133 12.37 24.08 0.06
N ASN A 134 12.45 23.87 1.36
CA ASN A 134 11.34 23.88 2.29
C ASN A 134 10.70 25.27 2.27
N PHE A 135 9.46 25.39 1.78
CA PHE A 135 8.69 26.65 1.72
C PHE A 135 8.25 27.16 3.11
N ARG A 136 9.00 26.82 4.17
CA ARG A 136 8.75 27.24 5.56
C ARG A 136 9.71 28.30 6.08
N ASP A 137 10.71 28.69 5.29
CA ASP A 137 11.61 29.80 5.62
C ASP A 137 11.23 31.07 4.84
N THR A 138 10.07 31.63 5.15
CA THR A 138 9.79 33.07 4.90
C THR A 138 8.85 33.58 5.98
N GLN A 139 9.47 34.05 7.07
CA GLN A 139 8.92 35.10 7.92
C GLN A 139 9.87 36.29 7.90
#